data_AF-A0A1V5L7V2-F1
#
_entry.id   AF-A0A1V5L7V2-F1
#
_cell.length_a   1.000
_cell.length_b   1.000
_cell.length_c   1.000
_cell.angle_alpha   90.00
_cell.angle_beta   90.00
_cell.angle_gamma   90.00
#
_symmetry.space_group_name_H-M   'P 1'
#
loop_
_entity.id
_entity.type
_entity.pdbx_description
1 polymer ?
#
loop_
_entity_poly.entity_id
_entity_poly.type
_entity_poly.pdbx_seq_one_letter_code
_entity_poly.pdbx_strand_id
1 'polypeptide(L)'
;MAVLTIRGLPEEVKERLRVRAARAGRSMEAEVRAILVEASLAEERKTSLEALQHWVDSLYGGAKPEGVVRSLIEERRREAAHE
;
A
#
# COMPACT_ATOMS: atom_id res chain seq x y z
N MET A 1 -17.84 13.21 21.41
CA MET A 1 -16.63 12.49 20.97
C MET A 1 -16.76 11.04 21.38
N ALA A 2 -16.51 10.10 20.48
CA ALA A 2 -16.47 8.69 20.85
C ALA A 2 -15.17 8.39 21.59
N VAL A 3 -15.25 7.56 22.64
CA VAL A 3 -14.10 7.10 23.43
C VAL A 3 -13.99 5.59 23.24
N LEU A 4 -12.78 5.12 22.93
CA LEU A 4 -12.45 3.69 22.80
C LEU A 4 -11.42 3.32 23.87
N THR A 5 -11.68 2.23 24.59
CA THR A 5 -10.72 1.66 25.56
C THR A 5 -10.25 0.31 25.07
N ILE A 6 -8.95 0.18 24.81
CA ILE A 6 -8.31 -1.08 24.39
C ILE A 6 -7.69 -1.72 25.64
N ARG A 7 -8.16 -2.92 26.01
CA ARG A 7 -7.65 -3.69 27.15
C ARG A 7 -6.77 -4.84 26.65
N GLY A 8 -5.76 -5.21 27.45
CA GLY A 8 -4.87 -6.33 27.14
C GLY A 8 -3.96 -6.11 25.92
N LEU A 9 -3.62 -4.85 25.61
CA LEU A 9 -2.67 -4.55 24.53
C LEU A 9 -1.28 -5.09 24.93
N PRO A 10 -0.62 -5.93 24.11
CA PRO A 10 0.73 -6.40 24.40
C PRO A 10 1.70 -5.22 24.58
N GLU A 11 2.57 -5.29 25.58
CA GLU A 11 3.46 -4.16 25.92
C GLU A 11 4.40 -3.80 24.77
N GLU A 12 4.85 -4.80 23.99
CA GLU A 12 5.65 -4.60 22.78
C GLU A 12 4.93 -3.74 21.74
N VAL A 13 3.62 -3.93 21.58
CA VAL A 13 2.80 -3.14 20.64
C VAL A 13 2.67 -1.71 21.14
N LYS A 14 2.45 -1.53 22.44
CA LYS A 14 2.38 -0.22 23.08
C LYS A 14 3.67 0.57 22.91
N GLU A 15 4.84 -0.06 23.10
CA GLU A 15 6.13 0.63 22.91
C GLU A 15 6.38 0.96 21.44
N ARG A 16 6.04 0.07 20.50
CA ARG A 16 6.15 0.37 19.06
C ARG A 16 5.26 1.54 18.65
N LEU A 17 4.05 1.63 19.19
CA LEU A 17 3.14 2.76 18.98
C LEU A 17 3.71 4.06 19.54
N ARG A 18 4.34 4.02 20.73
CA ARG A 18 5.02 5.17 21.34
C ARG A 18 6.15 5.70 20.46
N VAL A 19 7.02 4.81 19.97
CA VAL A 19 8.11 5.16 19.05
C VAL A 19 7.57 5.71 17.72
N ARG A 20 6.52 5.10 17.17
CA ARG A 20 5.89 5.55 15.93
C ARG A 20 5.28 6.95 16.07
N ALA A 21 4.60 7.22 17.18
CA ALA A 21 4.03 8.54 17.48
C ALA A 21 5.13 9.62 17.60
N ALA A 22 6.23 9.29 18.29
CA ALA A 22 7.38 10.20 18.41
C ALA A 22 8.01 10.51 17.04
N ARG A 23 8.15 9.50 16.16
CA ARG A 23 8.63 9.69 14.78
C ARG A 23 7.70 10.55 13.94
N ALA A 24 6.38 10.44 14.15
CA ALA A 24 5.37 11.23 13.48
C ALA A 24 5.18 12.63 14.09
N GLY A 25 5.91 12.96 15.18
CA GLY A 25 5.84 14.28 15.83
C GLY A 25 4.50 14.57 16.52
N ARG A 26 3.77 13.54 16.96
CA ARG A 26 2.43 13.69 17.57
C ARG A 26 2.26 12.83 18.81
N SER A 27 1.19 13.09 19.57
CA SER A 27 0.86 12.29 20.75
C SER A 27 0.51 10.86 20.38
N MET A 28 0.67 9.93 21.33
CA MET A 28 0.32 8.53 21.14
C MET A 28 -1.16 8.34 20.79
N GLU A 29 -2.05 9.10 21.44
CA GLU A 29 -3.48 9.08 21.15
C GLU A 29 -3.77 9.55 19.71
N ALA A 30 -3.10 10.62 19.26
CA ALA A 30 -3.25 11.10 17.88
C ALA A 30 -2.73 10.08 16.85
N GLU A 31 -1.63 9.37 17.16
CA GLU A 31 -1.12 8.28 16.33
C GLU A 31 -2.13 7.13 16.23
N VAL A 32 -2.61 6.64 17.37
CA VAL A 32 -3.60 5.55 17.42
C VAL A 32 -4.87 5.93 16.68
N ARG A 33 -5.36 7.17 16.88
CA ARG A 33 -6.54 7.69 16.19
C ARG A 33 -6.36 7.67 14.68
N ALA A 34 -5.22 8.15 14.17
CA ALA A 34 -4.99 8.15 12.73
C ALA A 34 -4.84 6.75 12.15
N ILE A 35 -4.16 5.83 12.84
CA ILE A 35 -4.07 4.43 12.42
C ILE A 35 -5.48 3.83 12.30
N LEU A 36 -6.34 4.06 13.30
CA LEU A 36 -7.71 3.54 13.28
C LEU A 36 -8.55 4.18 12.16
N VAL A 37 -8.40 5.48 11.93
CA VAL A 37 -9.10 6.19 10.85
C VAL A 37 -8.63 5.67 9.49
N GLU A 38 -7.32 5.59 9.26
CA GLU A 38 -6.75 5.06 8.02
C GLU A 38 -7.18 3.61 7.80
N ALA A 39 -7.15 2.76 8.82
CA ALA A 39 -7.54 1.36 8.69
C ALA A 39 -9.05 1.16 8.48
N SER A 40 -9.89 2.05 9.04
CA SER A 40 -11.35 1.93 8.96
C SER A 40 -11.94 2.60 7.71
N LEU A 41 -11.27 3.65 7.21
CA LEU A 41 -11.65 4.38 6.00
C LEU A 41 -10.86 3.94 4.76
N ALA A 42 -9.81 3.13 4.94
CA ALA A 42 -9.29 2.36 3.84
C ALA A 42 -10.40 1.40 3.39
N GLU A 43 -11.17 1.83 2.39
CA GLU A 43 -11.80 0.89 1.47
C GLU A 43 -10.71 -0.12 1.10
N GLU A 44 -11.00 -1.41 1.22
CA GLU A 44 -10.12 -2.42 0.66
C GLU A 44 -9.83 -1.93 -0.75
N ARG A 45 -8.59 -1.52 -1.02
CA ARG A 45 -8.12 -1.19 -2.36
C ARG A 45 -8.03 -2.50 -3.14
N LYS A 46 -9.16 -3.17 -3.27
CA LYS A 46 -9.50 -4.01 -4.39
C LYS A 46 -9.56 -3.04 -5.54
N THR A 47 -8.42 -2.81 -6.17
CA THR A 47 -8.45 -2.41 -7.58
C THR A 47 -9.33 -3.45 -8.23
N SER A 48 -10.59 -3.08 -8.50
CA SER A 48 -11.51 -3.99 -9.16
C SER A 48 -10.88 -4.35 -10.50
N LEU A 49 -11.13 -5.56 -10.98
CA LEU A 49 -10.64 -5.99 -12.28
C LEU A 49 -11.03 -4.97 -13.36
N GLU A 50 -12.23 -4.38 -13.21
CA GLU A 50 -12.76 -3.30 -14.03
C GLU A 50 -11.92 -2.01 -13.93
N ALA A 51 -11.54 -1.57 -12.73
CA ALA A 51 -10.70 -0.39 -12.55
C ALA A 51 -9.30 -0.58 -13.18
N LEU A 52 -8.73 -1.78 -13.05
CA LEU A 52 -7.47 -2.11 -13.73
C LEU A 52 -7.64 -2.11 -15.24
N GLN A 53 -8.73 -2.71 -15.76
CA GLN A 53 -8.99 -2.77 -17.18
C GLN A 53 -9.18 -1.37 -17.78
N HIS A 54 -9.94 -0.49 -17.10
CA HIS A 54 -10.10 0.90 -17.48
C HIS A 54 -8.78 1.66 -17.48
N TRP A 55 -7.90 1.39 -16.52
CA TRP A 55 -6.57 2.00 -16.47
C TRP A 55 -5.68 1.53 -17.64
N VAL A 56 -5.70 0.23 -17.97
CA VAL A 56 -4.99 -0.29 -19.15
C VAL A 56 -5.54 0.32 -20.44
N ASP A 57 -6.86 0.42 -20.55
CA ASP A 57 -7.53 0.99 -21.72
C ASP A 57 -7.26 2.50 -21.84
N SER A 58 -7.08 3.24 -20.74
CA SER A 58 -6.73 4.67 -20.82
C SER A 58 -5.30 4.90 -21.31
N LEU A 59 -4.38 3.98 -21.02
CA LEU A 59 -2.99 4.07 -21.46
C LEU A 59 -2.77 3.65 -22.90
N TYR A 60 -3.46 2.60 -23.35
CA TYR A 60 -3.21 1.97 -24.66
C TYR A 60 -4.41 2.06 -25.63
N GLY A 61 -5.57 2.52 -25.17
CA GLY A 61 -6.80 2.53 -25.97
C GLY A 61 -7.15 1.13 -26.46
N GLY A 62 -7.46 1.02 -27.76
CA GLY A 62 -7.70 -0.26 -28.43
C GLY A 62 -6.44 -0.98 -28.90
N ALA A 63 -5.26 -0.35 -28.85
CA ALA A 63 -4.01 -0.88 -29.38
C ALA A 63 -3.13 -1.41 -28.24
N LYS A 64 -3.57 -2.50 -27.61
CA LYS A 64 -2.84 -3.11 -26.49
C LYS A 64 -1.54 -3.75 -27.00
N PRO A 65 -0.39 -3.50 -26.35
CA PRO A 65 0.88 -4.07 -26.79
C PRO A 65 0.89 -5.57 -26.56
N GLU A 66 1.31 -6.32 -27.58
CA GLU A 66 1.48 -7.77 -27.50
C GLU A 66 2.93 -8.12 -27.13
N GLY A 67 3.11 -9.27 -26.48
CA GLY A 67 4.45 -9.82 -26.24
C GLY A 67 5.33 -9.05 -25.24
N VAL A 68 4.79 -8.09 -24.49
CA VAL A 68 5.53 -7.25 -23.52
C VAL A 68 6.37 -8.07 -22.54
N VAL A 69 5.82 -9.17 -22.03
CA VAL A 69 6.54 -10.06 -21.11
C VAL A 69 7.75 -10.69 -21.79
N ARG A 70 7.60 -11.12 -23.05
CA ARG A 70 8.67 -11.75 -23.82
C ARG A 70 9.79 -10.77 -24.13
N SER A 71 9.45 -9.55 -24.56
CA SER A 71 10.46 -8.52 -24.85
C SER A 71 11.24 -8.13 -23.60
N LEU A 72 10.57 -8.03 -22.44
CA LEU A 72 11.21 -7.72 -21.16
C LEU A 72 12.17 -8.83 -20.71
N ILE A 73 11.78 -10.10 -20.87
CA ILE A 73 12.66 -11.24 -20.54
C ILE A 73 13.88 -11.26 -21.47
N GLU A 74 13.69 -11.02 -22.77
CA GLU A 74 14.78 -10.96 -23.75
C GLU A 74 15.72 -9.78 -23.50
N GLU A 75 15.21 -8.64 -23.03
CA GLU A 75 16.00 -7.50 -22.59
C GLU A 75 16.86 -7.85 -21.36
N ARG A 76 16.25 -8.39 -20.29
CA ARG A 76 16.99 -8.79 -19.08
C ARG A 76 18.07 -9.84 -19.33
N ARG A 77 17.81 -10.78 -20.24
CA ARG A 77 18.81 -11.79 -20.64
C ARG A 77 19.99 -11.18 -21.39
N ARG A 78 19.76 -10.14 -22.19
CA ARG A 78 20.84 -9.41 -22.87
C ARG A 78 21.67 -8.62 -21.87
N GLU A 79 21.03 -7.91 -20.94
CA GLU A 79 21.73 -7.18 -19.87
C GLU A 79 22.64 -8.11 -19.06
N ALA A 80 22.12 -9.25 -18.60
CA ALA A 80 22.89 -10.23 -17.82
C ALA A 80 24.02 -10.93 -18.61
N ALA A 81 23.99 -10.90 -19.95
CA ALA A 81 25.07 -11.42 -20.79
C ALA A 81 26.16 -10.38 -21.06
N HIS A 82 25.89 -9.11 -20.75
CA HIS A 82 26.81 -7.97 -20.90
C HIS A 82 27.49 -7.56 -19.57
N GLU A 83 27.11 -8.20 -18.46
CA GLU A 83 27.73 -8.10 -17.12
C GLU A 83 28.66 -9.30 -16.87
#